data_AF-A0A1F8M318-F1
#
_entry.id   AF-A0A1F8M318-F1
#
_cell.length_a   1.000
_cell.length_b   1.000
_cell.length_c   1.000
_cell.angle_alpha   90.00
_cell.angle_beta   90.00
_cell.angle_gamma   90.00
#
_symmetry.space_group_name_H-M   'P 1'
#
loop_
_entity.id
_entity.type
_entity.pdbx_description
1 polymer ?
#
loop_
_entity_poly.entity_id
_entity_poly.type
_entity_poly.pdbx_seq_one_letter_code
_entity_poly.pdbx_strand_id
1 'polypeptide(L)' 'MTIKLPSSEENLPPQAETACGARIKVSSDTPLVRYRDEIVYFCGWDCKQLYDDDPLNSCMAARLLSGN' A
#
# COMPACT_ATOMS: atom_id res chain seq x y z
N MET A 1 12.44 38.54 -7.30
CA MET A 1 10.99 38.25 -7.44
C MET A 1 10.84 36.76 -7.68
N THR A 2 10.03 36.11 -6.87
CA THR A 2 9.78 34.66 -6.84
C THR A 2 9.00 34.21 -8.07
N ILE A 3 9.46 33.14 -8.72
CA ILE A 3 8.58 32.21 -9.45
C ILE A 3 8.89 30.79 -8.97
N LYS A 4 8.05 30.33 -8.05
CA LYS A 4 7.93 28.96 -7.56
C LYS A 4 7.13 28.21 -8.63
N LEU A 5 7.81 27.41 -9.44
CA LEU A 5 7.16 26.47 -10.37
C LEU A 5 6.24 25.53 -9.58
N PRO A 6 4.96 25.38 -9.94
CA PRO A 6 4.15 24.29 -9.41
C PRO A 6 4.60 22.98 -10.05
N SER A 7 4.94 22.01 -9.20
CA SER A 7 4.35 20.67 -9.28
C SER A 7 4.31 20.05 -10.68
N SER A 8 5.46 19.87 -11.33
CA SER A 8 5.61 18.77 -12.26
C SER A 8 5.57 17.48 -11.43
N GLU A 9 4.37 17.05 -11.08
CA GLU A 9 4.05 15.70 -10.61
C GLU A 9 4.45 14.77 -11.74
N GLU A 10 5.73 14.43 -11.70
CA GLU A 10 6.39 13.49 -12.56
C GLU A 10 5.50 12.25 -12.67
N ASN A 11 5.29 11.80 -13.89
CA ASN A 11 4.54 10.62 -14.28
C ASN A 11 5.28 9.34 -13.81
N LEU A 12 5.74 9.34 -12.56
CA LEU A 12 6.30 8.20 -11.87
C LEU A 12 5.13 7.39 -11.31
N PRO A 13 5.17 6.06 -11.41
CA PRO A 13 4.15 5.23 -10.80
C PRO A 13 4.08 5.59 -9.30
N PRO A 14 2.88 5.81 -8.75
CA PRO A 14 2.72 6.18 -7.35
C PRO A 14 3.44 5.15 -6.50
N GLN A 15 4.42 5.58 -5.71
CA GLN A 15 5.10 4.67 -4.79
C GLN A 15 4.29 4.61 -3.50
N ALA A 16 3.88 3.42 -3.10
CA ALA A 16 3.15 3.21 -1.85
C ALA A 16 3.89 2.25 -0.94
N GLU A 17 3.66 2.41 0.36
CA GLU A 17 4.05 1.42 1.35
C GLU A 17 2.98 0.33 1.42
N THR A 18 3.44 -0.92 1.43
CA THR A 18 2.60 -2.11 1.53
C THR A 18 2.29 -2.46 2.98
N ALA A 19 1.37 -3.40 3.19
CA ALA A 19 0.99 -3.91 4.50
C ALA A 19 2.20 -4.29 5.39
N CYS A 20 3.26 -4.88 4.82
CA CYS A 20 4.48 -5.28 5.53
C CYS A 20 5.53 -4.17 5.68
N GLY A 21 5.26 -2.95 5.21
CA GLY A 21 6.23 -1.84 5.23
C GLY A 21 7.16 -1.79 4.01
N ALA A 22 7.01 -2.69 3.02
CA ALA A 22 7.80 -2.62 1.80
C ALA A 22 7.29 -1.51 0.87
N ARG A 23 8.20 -0.75 0.25
CA ARG A 23 7.86 0.29 -0.73
C ARG A 23 7.80 -0.32 -2.12
N ILE A 24 6.64 -0.23 -2.78
CA ILE A 24 6.44 -0.75 -4.14
C ILE A 24 6.02 0.37 -5.09
N LYS A 25 6.24 0.13 -6.38
CA LYS A 25 5.63 0.93 -7.44
C LYS A 25 4.20 0.42 -7.62
N VAL A 26 3.21 1.25 -7.31
CA VAL A 26 1.80 0.92 -7.51
C VAL A 26 1.48 1.00 -9.00
N SER A 27 0.95 -0.10 -9.51
CA SER A 27 0.32 -0.24 -10.81
C SER A 27 -1.17 -0.54 -10.64
N SER A 28 -1.94 -0.43 -11.72
CA SER A 28 -3.36 -0.80 -11.72
C SER A 28 -3.61 -2.27 -11.37
N ASP A 29 -2.62 -3.14 -11.56
CA ASP A 29 -2.66 -4.57 -11.23
C ASP A 29 -2.18 -4.89 -9.82
N THR A 30 -1.77 -3.87 -9.04
CA THR A 30 -1.27 -4.08 -7.68
C THR A 30 -2.43 -4.47 -6.76
N PRO A 31 -2.35 -5.63 -6.09
CA PRO A 31 -3.40 -6.07 -5.19
C PRO A 31 -3.50 -5.12 -4.00
N LEU A 32 -4.74 -4.79 -3.64
CA LEU A 32 -5.06 -3.89 -2.54
C LEU A 32 -6.28 -4.37 -1.77
N VAL A 33 -6.44 -3.86 -0.55
CA VAL A 33 -7.66 -4.02 0.25
C VAL A 33 -8.02 -2.69 0.91
N ARG A 34 -9.30 -2.48 1.18
CA ARG A 34 -9.77 -1.39 2.03
C ARG A 34 -9.89 -1.91 3.46
N TYR A 35 -9.15 -1.31 4.39
CA TYR A 35 -9.20 -1.64 5.81
C TYR A 35 -9.33 -0.36 6.63
N ARG A 36 -10.37 -0.27 7.48
CA ARG A 36 -10.66 0.92 8.31
C ARG A 36 -10.65 2.24 7.52
N ASP A 37 -11.28 2.23 6.34
CA ASP A 37 -11.31 3.36 5.38
C ASP A 37 -9.97 3.75 4.73
N GLU A 38 -8.89 3.02 5.03
CA GLU A 38 -7.59 3.18 4.38
C GLU A 38 -7.40 2.13 3.27
N ILE A 39 -6.72 2.52 2.19
CA ILE A 39 -6.29 1.60 1.13
C ILE A 39 -4.92 1.05 1.50
N VAL A 40 -4.83 -0.26 1.67
CA VAL A 40 -3.58 -0.97 1.97
C VAL A 40 -3.18 -1.78 0.75
N TYR A 41 -1.98 -1.52 0.23
CA TYR A 41 -1.41 -2.26 -0.89
C TYR A 41 -0.65 -3.50 -0.42
N PHE A 42 -0.63 -4.53 -1.26
CA PHE A 42 0.11 -5.75 -1.04
C PHE A 42 1.29 -5.84 -2.02
N CYS A 43 2.36 -6.50 -1.57
CA CYS A 43 3.54 -6.81 -2.36
C CYS A 43 3.23 -7.60 -3.64
N GLY A 44 2.18 -8.42 -3.60
CA GLY A 44 1.77 -9.30 -4.67
C GLY A 44 0.52 -10.07 -4.28
N TRP A 45 0.04 -10.89 -5.22
CA TRP A 45 -1.20 -11.65 -5.04
C TRP A 45 -1.10 -12.68 -3.92
N ASP A 46 0.07 -13.30 -3.71
CA ASP A 46 0.30 -14.22 -2.60
C ASP A 46 0.07 -13.54 -1.24
N CYS A 47 0.55 -12.30 -1.09
CA CYS A 47 0.36 -11.50 0.13
C CYS A 47 -1.14 -11.20 0.37
N LYS A 48 -1.92 -11.01 -0.70
CA LYS A 48 -3.37 -10.81 -0.61
C LYS A 48 -4.12 -12.12 -0.33
N GLN A 49 -3.73 -13.22 -0.96
CA GLN A 49 -4.34 -14.53 -0.70
C GLN A 49 -4.14 -14.98 0.74
N LEU A 50 -2.93 -14.79 1.29
CA LEU A 50 -2.67 -15.02 2.71
C LEU A 50 -3.56 -14.15 3.59
N TYR A 51 -3.80 -12.90 3.21
CA TYR A 51 -4.73 -12.02 3.92
C TYR A 51 -6.19 -12.48 3.84
N ASP A 52 -6.63 -12.99 2.68
CA ASP A 52 -7.98 -13.50 2.48
C ASP A 52 -8.23 -14.82 3.26
N ASP A 53 -7.20 -15.65 3.44
CA ASP A 53 -7.24 -16.89 4.23
C ASP A 53 -7.12 -16.62 5.74
N ASP A 54 -6.00 -16.01 6.15
CA ASP A 54 -5.77 -15.59 7.54
C ASP A 54 -5.09 -14.21 7.60
N PRO A 55 -5.86 -13.15 7.87
CA PRO A 55 -5.35 -11.79 7.89
C PRO A 55 -4.27 -11.58 8.97
N LEU A 56 -4.27 -12.38 10.06
CA LEU A 56 -3.26 -12.34 11.13
C LEU A 56 -1.98 -13.13 10.79
N ASN A 57 -2.00 -14.00 9.78
CA ASN A 57 -0.79 -14.64 9.22
C ASN A 57 -0.26 -13.91 7.98
N SER A 58 -0.91 -12.82 7.56
CA SER A 58 -0.52 -12.05 6.40
C SER A 58 0.43 -10.90 6.74
N CYS A 59 0.94 -10.24 5.71
CA CYS A 59 1.69 -8.98 5.83
C CYS A 59 0.91 -7.86 6.56
N MET A 60 -0.41 -8.00 6.74
CA MET A 60 -1.25 -7.04 7.42
C MET A 60 -1.34 -7.28 8.93
N ALA A 61 -0.84 -8.41 9.44
CA ALA A 61 -0.89 -8.78 10.86
C ALA A 61 -0.44 -7.67 11.80
N ALA A 62 0.71 -7.03 11.50
CA ALA A 62 1.22 -5.93 12.31
C ALA A 62 0.24 -4.74 12.39
N ARG A 63 -0.41 -4.38 11.27
CA ARG A 63 -1.41 -3.31 11.19
C ARG A 63 -2.73 -3.68 11.89
N LEU A 64 -3.13 -4.95 11.83
CA LEU A 64 -4.31 -5.46 12.55
C LEU A 64 -4.10 -5.44 14.06
N LEU A 65 -2.92 -5.88 14.51
CA LEU A 65 -2.56 -5.99 15.92
C LEU A 65 -2.18 -4.64 16.55
N SER A 66 -1.62 -3.70 15.77
CA SER A 66 -1.26 -2.36 16.24
C SER A 66 -2.47 -1.44 16.46
N GLY A 67 -3.69 -1.91 16.22
CA GLY A 67 -4.92 -1.12 16.33
C GLY A 67 -5.51 -1.02 17.74
N ASN A 68 -4.68 -0.72 18.76
CA ASN A 68 -5.09 -0.35 20.13
C ASN A 68 -4.87 1.16 20.37
#